data_AF-A0A6N7BIT2-F1
#
_entry.id   AF-A0A6N7BIT2-F1
#
_cell.length_a   1.000
_cell.length_b   1.000
_cell.length_c   1.000
_cell.angle_alpha   90.00
_cell.angle_beta   90.00
_cell.angle_gamma   90.00
#
_symmetry.space_group_name_H-M   'P 1'
#
loop_
_entity.id
_entity.type
_entity.pdbx_description
1 polymer ?
#
loop_
_entity_poly.entity_id
_entity_poly.type
_entity_poly.pdbx_seq_one_letter_code
_entity_poly.pdbx_strand_id
1 'polypeptide(L)'
;MKNEKKHSNKVFAKYSPKKIHPLLRILKMKPLRIGFSLLIGMLLLITSLEVFIPHSHNFHKKRLLDIKLSDSIETDVQSISSKFVCNCGKCSRENLTKCKCQDAIAERNMIRSLLVKNIKQGVIIKEINKKYGGLIVSQK
;
A
#
# COMPACT_ATOMS: atom_id res chain seq x y z
N MET A 1 101.33 12.80 -30.45
CA MET A 1 100.70 12.76 -29.10
C MET A 1 99.72 11.61 -29.07
N LYS A 2 99.73 10.87 -27.96
CA LYS A 2 99.24 9.49 -27.82
C LYS A 2 97.71 9.36 -27.99
N ASN A 3 97.31 8.47 -28.89
CA ASN A 3 96.00 7.83 -28.92
C ASN A 3 95.76 7.06 -27.61
N GLU A 4 94.52 7.07 -27.13
CA GLU A 4 93.70 5.86 -26.94
C GLU A 4 92.65 6.00 -25.82
N LYS A 5 91.47 5.45 -26.15
CA LYS A 5 90.51 4.74 -25.29
C LYS A 5 89.50 5.56 -24.48
N LYS A 6 88.36 5.75 -25.16
CA LYS A 6 86.98 5.67 -24.63
C LYS A 6 86.87 4.83 -23.36
N HIS A 7 86.27 5.39 -22.32
CA HIS A 7 85.41 4.61 -21.42
C HIS A 7 84.11 5.38 -21.16
N SER A 8 83.02 4.75 -21.57
CA SER A 8 81.64 5.23 -21.53
C SER A 8 81.18 5.33 -20.08
N ASN A 9 80.83 6.52 -19.61
CA ASN A 9 80.13 6.70 -18.34
C ASN A 9 78.75 7.32 -18.63
N LYS A 10 77.74 6.45 -18.73
CA LYS A 10 76.35 6.85 -18.89
C LYS A 10 75.87 7.51 -17.59
N VAL A 11 75.43 8.76 -17.74
CA VAL A 11 74.71 9.54 -16.73
C VAL A 11 73.49 8.76 -16.25
N PHE A 12 73.39 8.48 -14.95
CA PHE A 12 72.19 7.93 -14.33
C PHE A 12 71.08 8.99 -14.34
N ALA A 13 70.15 8.88 -15.27
CA ALA A 13 68.89 9.65 -15.24
C ALA A 13 67.94 9.03 -14.20
N LYS A 14 67.58 9.85 -13.22
CA LYS A 14 66.65 9.59 -12.12
C LYS A 14 65.24 9.25 -12.67
N TYR A 15 64.78 8.02 -12.52
CA TYR A 15 63.43 7.61 -12.93
C TYR A 15 62.43 7.85 -11.78
N SER A 16 61.49 8.78 -12.00
CA SER A 16 60.34 9.01 -11.10
C SER A 16 59.21 8.02 -11.43
N PRO A 17 58.62 7.30 -10.45
CA PRO A 17 57.53 6.39 -10.74
C PRO A 17 56.24 7.14 -11.07
N LYS A 18 55.71 6.89 -12.27
CA LYS A 18 54.36 7.27 -12.71
C LYS A 18 53.33 6.68 -11.74
N LYS A 19 52.49 7.51 -11.12
CA LYS A 19 51.37 7.07 -10.28
C LYS A 19 50.41 6.24 -11.14
N ILE A 20 50.36 4.94 -10.89
CA ILE A 20 49.43 4.01 -11.54
C ILE A 20 48.04 4.25 -10.93
N HIS A 21 47.07 4.65 -11.76
CA HIS A 21 45.68 4.86 -11.36
C HIS A 21 45.06 3.55 -10.82
N PRO A 22 44.26 3.60 -9.75
CA PRO A 22 43.74 2.42 -9.05
C PRO A 22 42.77 1.55 -9.87
N LEU A 23 42.24 2.06 -10.99
CA LEU A 23 41.26 1.37 -11.82
C LEU A 23 41.82 0.17 -12.59
N LEU A 24 43.13 0.12 -12.86
CA LEU A 24 43.72 -0.99 -13.61
C LEU A 24 43.89 -2.27 -12.75
N ARG A 25 43.81 -2.15 -11.42
CA ARG A 25 44.05 -3.27 -10.49
C ARG A 25 42.86 -4.20 -10.33
N ILE A 26 41.66 -3.76 -10.72
CA ILE A 26 40.40 -4.49 -10.53
C ILE A 26 40.16 -5.51 -11.66
N LEU A 27 40.84 -5.36 -12.81
CA LEU A 27 40.67 -6.22 -13.99
C LEU A 27 41.31 -7.61 -13.87
N LYS A 28 42.13 -7.87 -12.84
CA LYS A 28 42.85 -9.14 -12.63
C LYS A 28 42.28 -9.98 -11.48
N MET A 29 41.06 -9.71 -11.03
CA MET A 29 40.29 -10.61 -10.17
C MET A 29 39.33 -11.39 -11.05
N LYS A 30 39.16 -12.70 -10.79
CA LYS A 30 38.29 -13.60 -11.57
C LYS A 30 37.00 -12.85 -11.94
N PRO A 31 36.76 -12.51 -13.22
CA PRO A 31 35.68 -11.60 -13.62
C PRO A 31 34.31 -12.11 -13.17
N LEU A 32 34.22 -13.42 -12.93
CA LEU A 32 33.09 -14.10 -12.31
C LEU A 32 32.65 -13.50 -10.96
N ARG A 33 33.59 -13.13 -10.07
CA ARG A 33 33.25 -12.63 -8.71
C ARG A 33 32.71 -11.20 -8.74
N ILE A 34 33.26 -10.38 -9.62
CA ILE A 34 32.80 -9.00 -9.81
C ILE A 34 31.43 -9.00 -10.49
N GLY A 35 31.24 -9.86 -11.50
CA GLY A 35 29.94 -10.06 -12.14
C GLY A 35 28.87 -10.56 -11.17
N PHE A 36 29.20 -11.52 -10.31
CA PHE A 36 28.26 -12.05 -9.30
C PHE A 36 27.87 -10.99 -8.26
N SER A 37 28.82 -10.18 -7.79
CA SER A 37 28.55 -9.08 -6.88
C SER A 37 27.65 -8.00 -7.49
N LEU A 38 27.84 -7.68 -8.77
CA LEU A 38 27.00 -6.73 -9.50
C LEU A 38 25.59 -7.26 -9.75
N LEU A 39 25.46 -8.54 -10.13
CA LEU A 39 24.17 -9.20 -10.34
C LEU A 39 23.34 -9.28 -9.06
N ILE A 40 23.95 -9.65 -7.93
CA ILE A 40 23.27 -9.70 -6.63
C ILE A 40 22.83 -8.30 -6.20
N GLY A 41 23.69 -7.29 -6.37
CA GLY A 41 23.33 -5.90 -6.06
C GLY A 41 22.13 -5.40 -6.87
N MET A 42 22.10 -5.69 -8.18
CA MET A 42 20.96 -5.32 -9.04
C MET A 42 19.68 -6.08 -8.67
N LEU A 43 19.77 -7.37 -8.35
CA LEU A 43 18.60 -8.16 -7.95
C LEU A 43 17.99 -7.64 -6.65
N LEU A 44 18.83 -7.28 -5.66
CA LEU A 44 18.37 -6.67 -4.41
C LEU A 44 17.66 -5.32 -4.64
N LEU A 45 18.21 -4.47 -5.52
CA LEU A 45 17.57 -3.20 -5.88
C LEU A 45 16.20 -3.41 -6.55
N ILE A 46 16.07 -4.37 -7.47
CA ILE A 46 14.80 -4.70 -8.13
C ILE A 46 13.76 -5.18 -7.10
N THR A 47 14.14 -6.10 -6.20
CA THR A 47 13.21 -6.59 -5.15
C THR A 47 12.76 -5.49 -4.17
N SER A 48 13.63 -4.52 -3.86
CA SER A 48 13.27 -3.40 -3.00
C SER A 48 12.29 -2.41 -3.66
N LEU A 49 12.30 -2.33 -5.00
CA LEU A 49 11.38 -1.48 -5.76
C LEU A 49 9.98 -2.09 -5.88
N GLU A 50 9.86 -3.42 -5.95
CA GLU A 50 8.55 -4.09 -6.00
C GLU A 50 7.79 -4.04 -4.66
N VAL A 51 8.50 -4.01 -3.53
CA VAL A 51 7.88 -3.89 -2.20
C VAL A 51 7.45 -2.45 -1.90
N PHE A 52 8.03 -1.44 -2.56
CA PHE A 52 7.77 -0.03 -2.27
C PHE A 52 6.84 0.70 -3.25
N ILE A 53 6.53 0.12 -4.42
CA ILE A 53 5.66 0.76 -5.41
C ILE A 53 4.31 0.04 -5.48
N PRO A 54 3.30 0.45 -4.67
CA PRO A 54 1.93 0.08 -4.94
C PRO A 54 1.48 0.79 -6.23
N HIS A 55 1.45 0.06 -7.34
CA HIS A 55 0.84 0.53 -8.59
C HIS A 55 -0.64 0.85 -8.34
N SER A 56 -0.96 2.12 -8.09
CA SER A 56 -2.32 2.60 -7.83
C SER A 56 -2.69 3.77 -8.73
N HIS A 57 -2.46 3.65 -10.04
CA HIS A 57 -2.97 4.62 -11.00
C HIS A 57 -4.28 4.15 -11.62
N ASN A 58 -5.37 4.33 -10.86
CA ASN A 58 -6.75 4.55 -11.35
C ASN A 58 -7.66 5.03 -10.20
N PHE A 59 -7.16 5.97 -9.39
CA PHE A 59 -7.81 6.35 -8.12
C PHE A 59 -8.89 7.44 -8.25
N HIS A 60 -8.91 8.21 -9.35
CA HIS A 60 -9.76 9.41 -9.39
C HIS A 60 -11.20 9.15 -9.86
N LYS A 61 -11.40 8.22 -10.81
CA LYS A 61 -12.74 7.88 -11.31
C LYS A 61 -13.48 6.92 -10.38
N LYS A 62 -12.76 6.03 -9.68
CA LYS A 62 -13.32 5.19 -8.61
C LYS A 62 -13.78 6.05 -7.44
N ARG A 63 -12.94 6.96 -6.93
CA ARG A 63 -13.28 7.80 -5.77
C ARG A 63 -14.57 8.60 -5.94
N LEU A 64 -14.84 9.18 -7.12
CA LEU A 64 -16.06 9.97 -7.32
C LEU A 64 -17.34 9.09 -7.43
N LEU A 65 -17.20 7.88 -7.99
CA LEU A 65 -18.28 6.89 -8.03
C LEU A 65 -18.49 6.24 -6.65
N ASP A 66 -17.41 5.98 -5.92
CA ASP A 66 -17.41 5.50 -4.53
C ASP A 66 -18.03 6.55 -3.60
N ILE A 67 -17.73 7.84 -3.77
CA ILE A 67 -18.35 8.94 -2.99
C ILE A 67 -19.86 8.99 -3.26
N LYS A 68 -20.27 9.04 -4.54
CA LYS A 68 -21.70 9.09 -4.90
C LYS A 68 -22.47 7.83 -4.46
N LEU A 69 -21.82 6.67 -4.54
CA LEU A 69 -22.38 5.42 -4.06
C LEU A 69 -22.44 5.41 -2.52
N SER A 70 -21.43 5.95 -1.84
CA SER A 70 -21.42 6.05 -0.37
C SER A 70 -22.51 6.98 0.15
N ASP A 71 -22.73 8.14 -0.47
CA ASP A 71 -23.78 9.09 -0.07
C ASP A 71 -25.18 8.50 -0.29
N SER A 72 -25.38 7.78 -1.40
CA SER A 72 -26.62 7.06 -1.68
C SER A 72 -26.85 5.93 -0.67
N ILE A 73 -25.80 5.17 -0.34
CA ILE A 73 -25.89 4.08 0.63
C ILE A 73 -26.18 4.63 2.02
N GLU A 74 -25.56 5.72 2.46
CA GLU A 74 -25.85 6.30 3.78
C GLU A 74 -27.30 6.80 3.89
N THR A 75 -27.83 7.39 2.81
CA THR A 75 -29.24 7.80 2.76
C THR A 75 -30.16 6.59 2.95
N ASP A 76 -29.85 5.46 2.30
CA ASP A 76 -30.58 4.21 2.44
C ASP A 76 -30.40 3.56 3.81
N VAL A 77 -29.17 3.59 4.37
CA VAL A 77 -28.90 3.14 5.74
C VAL A 77 -29.76 3.93 6.71
N GLN A 78 -29.85 5.26 6.56
CA GLN A 78 -30.63 6.11 7.42
C GLN A 78 -32.13 5.86 7.27
N SER A 79 -32.62 5.69 6.04
CA SER A 79 -34.01 5.33 5.73
C SER A 79 -34.41 3.99 6.37
N ILE A 80 -33.59 2.95 6.21
CA ILE A 80 -33.85 1.65 6.83
C ILE A 80 -33.76 1.76 8.35
N SER A 81 -32.69 2.37 8.88
CA SER A 81 -32.47 2.50 10.32
C SER A 81 -33.59 3.28 11.01
N SER A 82 -34.20 4.24 10.33
CA SER A 82 -35.32 5.01 10.90
C SER A 82 -36.54 4.16 11.26
N LYS A 83 -36.66 2.97 10.64
CA LYS A 83 -37.74 2.01 10.88
C LYS A 83 -37.47 1.11 12.10
N PHE A 84 -36.32 1.23 12.74
CA PHE A 84 -35.93 0.39 13.86
C PHE A 84 -35.71 1.21 15.13
N VAL A 85 -36.07 0.63 16.27
CA VAL A 85 -35.58 1.04 17.59
C VAL A 85 -34.50 0.09 18.04
N CYS A 86 -33.52 0.61 18.78
CA CYS A 86 -32.48 -0.23 19.35
C CYS A 86 -33.07 -1.14 20.44
N ASN A 87 -32.85 -2.45 20.31
CA ASN A 87 -33.35 -3.47 21.24
C ASN A 87 -32.25 -4.03 22.18
N CYS A 88 -31.14 -3.29 22.33
CA CYS A 88 -29.98 -3.62 23.18
C CYS A 88 -30.31 -3.89 24.67
N GLY A 89 -31.50 -3.51 25.16
CA GLY A 89 -31.89 -3.55 26.58
C GLY A 89 -31.19 -2.52 27.48
N LYS A 90 -30.09 -1.92 27.03
CA LYS A 90 -29.28 -0.92 27.76
C LYS A 90 -29.62 0.53 27.43
N CYS A 91 -30.41 0.72 26.38
CA CYS A 91 -30.72 2.01 25.77
C CYS A 91 -32.24 2.20 25.87
N SER A 92 -32.73 3.44 25.94
CA SER A 92 -34.15 3.78 26.10
C SER A 92 -35.03 3.50 24.86
N ARG A 93 -34.74 2.43 24.13
CA ARG A 93 -35.33 2.06 22.83
C ARG A 93 -35.38 3.24 21.86
N GLU A 94 -34.29 4.00 21.83
CA GLU A 94 -34.15 5.11 20.90
C GLU A 94 -34.13 4.58 19.46
N ASN A 95 -34.55 5.44 18.52
CA ASN A 95 -34.46 5.14 17.11
C ASN A 95 -33.02 4.78 16.73
N LEU A 96 -32.84 3.76 15.89
CA LEU A 96 -31.54 3.28 15.47
C LEU A 96 -30.71 4.36 14.77
N THR A 97 -31.31 5.41 14.24
CA THR A 97 -30.59 6.58 13.70
C THR A 97 -29.93 7.43 14.78
N LYS A 98 -30.53 7.51 15.98
CA LYS A 98 -30.06 8.34 17.09
C LYS A 98 -29.18 7.57 18.08
N CYS A 99 -29.47 6.28 18.26
CA CYS A 99 -28.80 5.46 19.26
C CYS A 99 -27.32 5.27 18.91
N LYS A 100 -26.43 5.50 19.89
CA LYS A 100 -24.97 5.38 19.71
C LYS A 100 -24.37 4.16 20.41
N CYS A 101 -25.18 3.22 20.88
CA CYS A 101 -24.68 2.01 21.52
C CYS A 101 -23.96 1.10 20.52
N GLN A 102 -23.12 0.19 21.02
CA GLN A 102 -22.37 -0.74 20.18
C GLN A 102 -23.27 -1.63 19.32
N ASP A 103 -24.40 -2.08 19.86
CA ASP A 103 -25.38 -2.89 19.13
C ASP A 103 -25.99 -2.08 17.97
N ALA A 104 -26.40 -0.83 18.21
CA ALA A 104 -26.93 0.05 17.18
C ALA A 104 -25.91 0.36 16.07
N ILE A 105 -24.63 0.49 16.43
CA ILE A 105 -23.55 0.63 15.45
C ILE A 105 -23.42 -0.65 14.62
N ALA A 106 -23.45 -1.82 15.25
CA ALA A 106 -23.38 -3.11 14.57
C ALA A 106 -24.58 -3.34 13.62
N GLU A 107 -25.79 -2.98 14.05
CA GLU A 107 -27.01 -3.02 13.23
C GLU A 107 -26.87 -2.14 11.98
N ARG A 108 -26.47 -0.88 12.12
CA ARG A 108 -26.24 0.04 10.99
C ARG A 108 -25.14 -0.47 10.04
N ASN A 109 -24.08 -1.04 10.59
CA ASN A 109 -23.00 -1.62 9.79
C ASN A 109 -23.47 -2.84 9.02
N MET A 110 -24.36 -3.67 9.60
CA MET A 110 -24.97 -4.78 8.89
C MET A 110 -25.86 -4.28 7.74
N ILE A 111 -26.69 -3.26 7.98
CA ILE A 111 -27.50 -2.62 6.93
C ILE A 111 -26.60 -2.13 5.78
N ARG A 112 -25.53 -1.39 6.11
CA ARG A 112 -24.55 -0.91 5.13
C ARG A 112 -23.95 -2.06 4.32
N SER A 113 -23.56 -3.16 4.97
CA SER A 113 -22.98 -4.32 4.30
C SER A 113 -23.95 -5.01 3.31
N LEU A 114 -25.25 -5.00 3.62
CA LEU A 114 -26.27 -5.60 2.76
C LEU A 114 -26.63 -4.67 1.59
N LEU A 115 -26.61 -3.35 1.80
CA LEU A 115 -26.80 -2.37 0.73
C LEU A 115 -25.64 -2.38 -0.27
N VAL A 116 -24.40 -2.50 0.20
CA VAL A 116 -23.21 -2.66 -0.66
C VAL A 116 -23.34 -3.92 -1.54
N LYS A 117 -24.00 -4.96 -1.05
CA LYS A 117 -24.29 -6.20 -1.80
C LYS A 117 -25.50 -6.07 -2.75
N ASN A 118 -26.06 -4.87 -2.94
CA ASN A 118 -27.26 -4.61 -3.75
C ASN A 118 -28.49 -5.43 -3.32
N ILE A 119 -28.62 -5.76 -2.03
CA ILE A 119 -29.80 -6.47 -1.53
C ILE A 119 -30.99 -5.49 -1.44
N LYS A 120 -32.19 -5.95 -1.83
CA LYS A 120 -33.42 -5.14 -1.77
C LYS A 120 -33.75 -4.74 -0.33
N GLN A 121 -34.11 -3.48 -0.10
CA GLN A 121 -34.42 -2.94 1.24
C GLN A 121 -35.44 -3.78 2.02
N GLY A 122 -36.49 -4.30 1.38
CA GLY A 122 -37.49 -5.14 2.03
C GLY A 122 -36.93 -6.46 2.58
N VAL A 123 -35.91 -7.03 1.94
CA VAL A 123 -35.19 -8.21 2.42
C VAL A 123 -34.27 -7.83 3.58
N ILE A 124 -33.57 -6.71 3.48
CA ILE A 124 -32.71 -6.17 4.55
C ILE A 124 -33.53 -5.96 5.82
N ILE A 125 -34.71 -5.33 5.71
CA ILE A 125 -35.59 -5.08 6.86
C ILE A 125 -35.98 -6.39 7.55
N LYS A 126 -36.35 -7.42 6.78
CA LYS A 126 -36.69 -8.75 7.32
C LYS A 126 -35.49 -9.38 8.02
N GLU A 127 -34.30 -9.30 7.43
CA GLU A 127 -33.08 -9.88 7.97
C GLU A 127 -32.64 -9.20 9.28
N ILE A 128 -32.67 -7.86 9.32
CA ILE A 128 -32.34 -7.09 10.52
C ILE A 128 -33.36 -7.35 11.63
N ASN A 129 -34.67 -7.34 11.31
CA ASN A 129 -35.70 -7.64 12.29
C ASN A 129 -35.59 -9.08 12.83
N LYS A 130 -35.21 -10.04 11.98
CA LYS A 130 -34.99 -11.43 12.41
C LYS A 130 -33.81 -11.55 13.39
N LYS A 131 -32.74 -10.78 13.18
CA LYS A 131 -31.51 -10.87 13.97
C LYS A 131 -31.54 -10.02 15.25
N TYR A 132 -32.08 -8.81 15.17
CA TYR A 132 -32.04 -7.81 16.25
C TYR A 132 -33.43 -7.42 16.78
N GLY A 133 -34.48 -7.63 15.99
CA GLY A 133 -35.84 -7.20 16.33
C GLY A 133 -36.03 -5.69 16.14
N GLY A 134 -36.87 -5.09 17.00
CA GLY A 134 -36.99 -3.63 17.10
C GLY A 134 -37.67 -2.93 15.92
N LEU A 135 -38.30 -3.66 14.99
CA LEU A 135 -39.01 -3.05 13.87
C LEU A 135 -40.22 -2.24 14.36
N ILE A 136 -40.20 -0.95 14.06
CA ILE A 136 -41.31 -0.04 14.28
C ILE A 136 -42.25 -0.24 13.09
N VAL A 137 -43.31 -1.03 13.28
CA VAL A 137 -44.37 -1.14 12.27
C VAL A 137 -45.07 0.21 12.20
N SER A 138 -44.71 1.03 11.22
CA SER A 138 -45.44 2.24 10.89
C SER A 138 -46.80 1.80 10.36
N GLN A 139 -47.83 1.78 11.21
CA GLN A 139 -49.19 1.55 10.77
C GLN A 139 -49.60 2.72 9.87
N LYS A 140 -49.77 2.44 8.59
CA LYS A 140 -50.45 3.33 7.65
C LYS A 140 -51.42 2.50 6.82
#